data_AF-A0A5J4YPE9-F1
#
_entry.id   AF-A0A5J4YPE9-F1
#
_cell.length_a   1.000
_cell.length_b   1.000
_cell.length_c   1.000
_cell.angle_alpha   90.00
_cell.angle_beta   90.00
_cell.angle_gamma   90.00
#
_symmetry.space_group_name_H-M   'P 1'
#
loop_
_entity.id
_entity.type
_entity.pdbx_description
1 polymer ?
#
loop_
_entity_poly.entity_id
_entity_poly.type
_entity_poly.pdbx_seq_one_letter_code
_entity_poly.pdbx_strand_id
1 'polypeptide(L)'
;MATANRTESTDDLKADGSTPGDVVELNPYQRDIYAMSKVIVESARTTQTTNIFCAALAKRVFSISNTLRTYFDTRGGVSINGANFVNDSSIIECLSELEAAMRSACALVEHFCKPEKWTGKALRALKAQSYQREFVNCEAWLAELETRLARIILLKFLLEKEQIDQASHEEI
;
A
#
# COMPACT_ATOMS: atom_id res chain seq x y z
N MET A 1 47.04 15.01 -1.02
CA MET A 1 47.48 14.04 -0.01
C MET A 1 46.54 14.13 1.19
N ALA A 2 46.11 12.98 1.70
CA ALA A 2 45.10 12.80 2.73
C ALA A 2 45.61 13.02 4.16
N THR A 3 44.68 13.29 5.09
CA THR A 3 44.47 12.74 6.47
C THR A 3 43.66 13.79 7.29
N ALA A 4 42.42 13.54 7.76
CA ALA A 4 41.96 12.67 8.87
C ALA A 4 42.64 13.08 10.20
N ASN A 5 42.01 13.30 11.37
CA ASN A 5 40.70 12.95 11.95
C ASN A 5 40.53 13.63 13.34
N ARG A 6 39.27 13.68 13.83
CA ARG A 6 38.79 13.69 15.25
C ARG A 6 39.07 14.96 16.10
N THR A 7 38.22 15.40 17.05
CA THR A 7 37.39 14.66 18.04
C THR A 7 36.30 15.57 18.65
N GLU A 8 35.15 14.99 19.05
CA GLU A 8 34.32 15.24 20.28
C GLU A 8 33.90 16.66 20.71
N SER A 9 32.78 16.93 21.40
CA SER A 9 31.64 16.14 21.88
C SER A 9 30.50 17.11 22.23
N THR A 10 29.30 16.57 22.15
CA THR A 10 27.99 16.95 22.70
C THR A 10 27.94 17.77 24.00
N ASP A 11 27.04 18.75 24.03
CA ASP A 11 25.99 19.08 25.05
C ASP A 11 25.49 20.50 24.69
N ASP A 12 24.23 20.91 24.73
CA ASP A 12 23.02 20.50 25.40
C ASP A 12 21.87 21.09 24.57
N LEU A 13 20.91 20.30 24.12
CA LEU A 13 19.61 20.84 23.70
C LEU A 13 18.50 19.99 24.29
N LYS A 14 18.08 20.44 25.48
CA LYS A 14 16.76 20.31 26.10
C LYS A 14 15.81 19.39 25.35
N ALA A 15 15.63 18.21 25.94
CA ALA A 15 14.45 17.40 25.79
C ALA A 15 13.22 18.22 26.23
N ASP A 16 12.55 18.83 25.27
CA ASP A 16 11.17 19.26 25.45
C ASP A 16 10.28 18.03 25.33
N GLY A 17 9.48 17.82 26.37
CA GLY A 17 8.64 16.65 26.54
C GLY A 17 7.51 16.64 25.54
N SER A 18 7.75 16.06 24.37
CA SER A 18 6.69 15.53 23.54
C SER A 18 6.74 14.02 23.67
N THR A 19 5.83 13.46 24.48
CA THR A 19 5.49 12.05 24.42
C THR A 19 5.32 11.69 22.94
N PRO A 20 6.05 10.70 22.37
CA PRO A 20 5.81 10.28 21.01
C PRO A 20 4.44 9.60 21.05
N GLY A 21 3.38 10.34 20.72
CA GLY A 21 2.06 9.79 20.55
C GLY A 21 2.18 8.65 19.54
N ASP A 22 1.86 7.44 19.99
CA ASP A 22 1.90 6.15 19.29
C ASP A 22 1.89 6.34 17.76
N VAL A 23 3.08 6.44 17.18
CA VAL A 23 3.23 6.20 15.75
C VAL A 23 3.13 4.69 15.64
N VAL A 24 1.91 4.20 15.44
CA VAL A 24 1.69 2.78 15.16
C VAL A 24 2.63 2.39 14.04
N GLU A 25 3.59 1.55 14.38
CA GLU A 25 4.64 1.13 13.47
C GLU A 25 3.99 0.26 12.40
N LEU A 26 3.83 0.83 11.20
CA LEU A 26 3.29 0.11 10.06
C LEU A 26 4.13 -1.14 9.79
N ASN A 27 3.44 -2.26 9.57
CA ASN A 27 4.07 -3.48 9.07
C ASN A 27 4.82 -3.16 7.75
N PRO A 28 6.01 -3.74 7.51
CA PRO A 28 6.79 -3.54 6.28
C PRO A 28 5.94 -3.65 5.00
N TYR A 29 5.01 -4.60 4.91
CA TYR A 29 4.12 -4.76 3.75
C TYR A 29 3.25 -3.52 3.51
N GLN A 30 2.67 -2.95 4.57
CA GLN A 30 1.81 -1.76 4.46
C GLN A 30 2.61 -0.54 4.03
N ARG A 31 3.80 -0.37 4.61
CA ARG A 31 4.73 0.72 4.26
C ARG A 31 5.07 0.68 2.77
N ASP A 32 5.41 -0.50 2.26
CA ASP A 32 5.78 -0.69 0.86
C ASP A 32 4.60 -0.49 -0.07
N ILE A 33 3.41 -1.01 0.28
CA ILE A 33 2.18 -0.77 -0.48
C ILE A 33 1.86 0.73 -0.56
N TYR A 34 1.98 1.48 0.53
CA TYR A 34 1.73 2.93 0.52
C TYR A 34 2.76 3.69 -0.32
N ALA A 35 4.05 3.34 -0.22
CA ALA A 35 5.10 3.94 -1.02
C ALA A 35 4.87 3.71 -2.53
N MET A 36 4.61 2.46 -2.92
CA MET A 36 4.29 2.09 -4.31
C MET A 36 3.02 2.77 -4.80
N SER A 37 2.01 2.88 -3.94
CA SER A 37 0.76 3.56 -4.26
C SER A 37 0.97 5.02 -4.67
N LYS A 38 1.85 5.71 -3.94
CA LYS A 38 2.23 7.08 -4.28
C LYS A 38 2.90 7.17 -5.65
N VAL A 39 3.84 6.28 -5.93
CA VAL A 39 4.58 6.23 -7.21
C VAL A 39 3.62 6.02 -8.40
N ILE A 40 2.68 5.08 -8.29
CA ILE A 40 1.71 4.78 -9.35
C ILE A 40 0.79 5.99 -9.60
N VAL A 41 0.26 6.58 -8.53
CA VAL A 41 -0.64 7.75 -8.63
C VAL A 41 0.09 8.96 -9.23
N GLU A 42 1.33 9.21 -8.83
CA GLU A 42 2.14 10.31 -9.36
C GLU A 42 2.49 10.08 -10.83
N SER A 43 2.93 8.88 -11.20
CA SER A 43 3.23 8.51 -12.59
C SER A 43 2.01 8.65 -13.51
N ALA A 44 0.82 8.28 -13.03
CA ALA A 44 -0.42 8.44 -13.77
C ALA A 44 -0.77 9.92 -14.01
N ARG A 45 -0.35 10.85 -13.14
CA ARG A 45 -0.57 12.30 -13.29
C ARG A 45 0.43 12.96 -14.24
N THR A 46 1.67 12.49 -14.27
CA THR A 46 2.76 13.10 -15.05
C THR A 46 2.79 12.69 -16.53
N THR A 47 1.99 11.71 -16.94
CA THR A 47 1.93 11.28 -18.35
C THR A 47 1.25 12.33 -19.23
N GLN A 48 1.97 12.89 -20.20
CA GLN A 48 1.47 13.90 -21.17
C GLN A 48 0.22 13.47 -21.96
N THR A 49 -0.01 12.17 -22.05
CA THR A 49 -1.26 11.59 -22.53
C THR A 49 -1.87 10.84 -21.36
N THR A 50 -3.00 11.30 -20.84
CA THR A 50 -3.77 10.61 -19.80
C THR A 50 -4.11 9.20 -20.30
N ASN A 51 -3.29 8.22 -19.93
CA ASN A 51 -3.50 6.84 -20.35
C ASN A 51 -4.58 6.24 -19.44
N ILE A 52 -5.69 5.81 -20.04
CA ILE A 52 -6.84 5.26 -19.33
C ILE A 52 -6.48 4.08 -18.42
N PHE A 53 -5.48 3.27 -18.80
CA PHE A 53 -5.00 2.14 -18.01
C PHE A 53 -4.20 2.58 -16.78
N CYS A 54 -3.32 3.57 -16.92
CA CYS A 54 -2.61 4.15 -15.77
C CYS A 54 -3.58 4.84 -14.80
N ALA A 55 -4.61 5.51 -15.31
CA ALA A 55 -5.65 6.13 -14.49
C ALA A 55 -6.51 5.09 -13.75
N ALA A 56 -6.90 4.00 -14.42
CA ALA A 56 -7.63 2.90 -13.79
C ALA A 56 -6.81 2.23 -12.68
N LEU A 57 -5.54 1.94 -12.97
CA LEU A 57 -4.61 1.36 -12.00
C LEU A 57 -4.39 2.29 -10.79
N ALA A 58 -4.21 3.58 -11.02
CA ALA A 58 -4.08 4.57 -9.93
C ALA A 58 -5.33 4.64 -9.05
N LYS A 59 -6.54 4.57 -9.63
CA LYS A 59 -7.80 4.50 -8.86
C LYS A 59 -7.86 3.24 -8.00
N ARG A 60 -7.51 2.09 -8.57
CA ARG A 60 -7.49 0.80 -7.85
C ARG A 60 -6.53 0.83 -6.67
N VAL A 61 -5.30 1.26 -6.92
CA VAL A 61 -4.22 1.36 -5.93
C VAL A 61 -4.57 2.35 -4.82
N PHE A 62 -5.25 3.45 -5.15
CA PHE A 62 -5.80 4.38 -4.16
C PHE A 62 -6.91 3.75 -3.31
N SER A 63 -7.81 2.97 -3.92
CA SER A 63 -8.84 2.22 -3.20
C SER A 63 -8.22 1.24 -2.19
N ILE A 64 -7.23 0.46 -2.62
CA ILE A 64 -6.49 -0.48 -1.76
C ILE A 64 -5.84 0.25 -0.58
N SER A 65 -5.19 1.39 -0.84
CA SER A 65 -4.59 2.22 0.22
C SER A 65 -5.63 2.68 1.25
N ASN A 66 -6.83 3.07 0.80
CA ASN A 66 -7.90 3.47 1.70
C ASN A 66 -8.46 2.28 2.48
N THR A 67 -8.64 1.12 1.84
CA THR A 67 -9.04 -0.13 2.50
C THR A 67 -8.07 -0.47 3.62
N LEU A 68 -6.75 -0.46 3.34
CA LEU A 68 -5.74 -0.68 4.37
C LEU A 68 -5.80 0.35 5.48
N ARG A 69 -6.02 1.63 5.14
CA ARG A 69 -6.13 2.69 6.13
C ARG A 69 -7.33 2.47 7.05
N THR A 70 -8.49 2.18 6.49
CA THR A 70 -9.73 1.96 7.26
C THR A 70 -9.58 0.82 8.28
N TYR A 71 -8.81 -0.21 7.94
CA TYR A 71 -8.73 -1.41 8.78
C TYR A 71 -7.51 -1.46 9.71
N PHE A 72 -6.41 -0.79 9.36
CA PHE A 72 -5.16 -0.87 10.13
C PHE A 72 -4.72 0.47 10.72
N ASP A 73 -5.29 1.59 10.29
CA ASP A 73 -4.88 2.91 10.79
C ASP A 73 -5.68 3.21 12.07
N THR A 74 -4.98 3.33 13.19
CA THR A 74 -5.55 3.62 14.52
C THR A 74 -5.79 5.11 14.75
N ARG A 75 -5.54 5.94 13.72
CA ARG A 75 -5.61 7.40 13.74
C ARG A 75 -7.08 7.88 13.75
N GLY A 76 -7.80 7.50 14.80
CA GLY A 76 -9.19 7.85 15.07
C GLY A 76 -9.62 7.60 16.51
N GLY A 77 -8.73 7.11 17.39
CA GLY A 77 -9.02 6.89 18.81
C GLY A 77 -9.97 5.72 19.12
N VAL A 78 -10.65 5.19 18.10
CA VAL A 78 -11.38 3.92 18.19
C VAL A 78 -10.55 2.90 17.45
N SER A 79 -9.69 2.19 18.19
CA SER A 79 -9.12 0.94 17.70
C SER A 79 -10.28 0.03 17.34
N ILE A 80 -10.53 -0.19 16.06
CA ILE A 80 -11.35 -1.33 15.62
C ILE A 80 -10.45 -2.56 15.80
N ASN A 81 -10.23 -2.98 17.06
CA ASN A 81 -9.53 -4.20 17.47
C ASN A 81 -8.20 -4.53 16.73
N GLY A 82 -7.48 -3.52 16.23
CA GLY A 82 -6.31 -3.68 15.34
C GLY A 82 -5.13 -4.46 15.92
N ALA A 83 -5.04 -4.59 17.25
CA ALA A 83 -3.87 -5.18 17.91
C ALA A 83 -3.67 -6.67 17.60
N ASN A 84 -4.74 -7.41 17.29
CA ASN A 84 -4.67 -8.87 17.04
C ASN A 84 -4.59 -9.24 15.55
N PHE A 85 -4.85 -8.29 14.64
CA PHE A 85 -4.92 -8.58 13.19
C PHE A 85 -3.58 -8.55 12.48
N VAL A 86 -2.63 -7.74 12.96
CA VAL A 86 -1.36 -7.46 12.29
C VAL A 86 -0.46 -8.71 12.16
N ASN A 87 -0.65 -9.68 13.05
CA ASN A 87 0.17 -10.90 13.13
C ASN A 87 -0.50 -12.15 12.56
N ASP A 88 -1.69 -12.04 11.99
CA ASP A 88 -2.39 -13.20 11.46
C ASP A 88 -1.82 -13.65 10.12
N SER A 89 -1.48 -14.93 10.02
CA SER A 89 -0.86 -15.53 8.83
C SER A 89 -1.65 -15.27 7.55
N SER A 90 -2.98 -15.32 7.59
CA SER A 90 -3.82 -15.10 6.40
C SER A 90 -3.81 -13.64 5.93
N ILE A 91 -3.70 -12.69 6.86
CA ILE A 91 -3.57 -11.26 6.55
C ILE A 91 -2.17 -11.00 6.00
N ILE A 92 -1.12 -11.54 6.64
CA ILE A 92 0.27 -11.38 6.20
C ILE A 92 0.47 -11.95 4.79
N GLU A 93 -0.04 -13.15 4.52
CA GLU A 93 0.03 -13.77 3.19
C GLU A 93 -0.67 -12.91 2.14
N CYS A 94 -1.88 -12.42 2.43
CA CYS A 94 -2.61 -11.54 1.53
C CYS A 94 -1.89 -10.19 1.30
N LEU A 95 -1.26 -9.63 2.34
CA LEU A 95 -0.47 -8.40 2.25
C LEU A 95 0.82 -8.61 1.43
N SER A 96 1.49 -9.74 1.59
CA SER A 96 2.67 -10.11 0.82
C SER A 96 2.34 -10.28 -0.67
N GLU A 97 1.23 -10.94 -0.99
CA GLU A 97 0.77 -11.06 -2.39
C GLU A 97 0.39 -9.71 -2.98
N LEU A 98 -0.26 -8.86 -2.18
CA LEU A 98 -0.63 -7.50 -2.58
C LEU A 98 0.59 -6.62 -2.83
N GLU A 99 1.61 -6.73 -2.00
CA GLU A 99 2.90 -6.06 -2.17
C GLU A 99 3.60 -6.51 -3.48
N ALA A 100 3.63 -7.82 -3.76
CA ALA A 100 4.19 -8.34 -5.01
C ALA A 100 3.41 -7.85 -6.25
N ALA A 101 2.08 -7.80 -6.17
CA ALA A 101 1.22 -7.28 -7.22
C ALA A 101 1.45 -5.77 -7.45
N MET A 102 1.56 -5.00 -6.35
CA MET A 102 1.88 -3.56 -6.38
C MET A 102 3.25 -3.30 -7.01
N ARG A 103 4.26 -4.12 -6.70
CA ARG A 103 5.60 -4.04 -7.32
C ARG A 103 5.53 -4.26 -8.82
N SER A 104 4.76 -5.25 -9.26
CA SER A 104 4.53 -5.52 -10.68
C SER A 104 3.81 -4.35 -11.38
N ALA A 105 2.82 -3.76 -10.70
CA ALA A 105 2.09 -2.58 -11.16
C ALA A 105 3.02 -1.35 -11.30
N CYS A 106 3.91 -1.12 -10.33
CA CYS A 106 4.94 -0.08 -10.40
C CYS A 106 5.86 -0.29 -11.60
N ALA A 107 6.40 -1.50 -11.79
CA ALA A 107 7.28 -1.81 -12.91
C ALA A 107 6.59 -1.59 -14.27
N LEU A 108 5.32 -2.00 -14.39
CA LEU A 108 4.52 -1.80 -15.60
C LEU A 108 4.31 -0.31 -15.90
N VAL A 109 3.97 0.48 -14.89
CA VAL A 109 3.78 1.94 -15.01
C VAL A 109 5.09 2.63 -15.36
N GLU A 110 6.20 2.31 -14.70
CA GLU A 110 7.51 2.86 -15.03
C GLU A 110 7.91 2.51 -16.47
N HIS A 111 7.73 1.27 -16.90
CA HIS A 111 8.09 0.84 -18.25
C HIS A 111 7.23 1.54 -19.32
N PHE A 112 5.96 1.81 -19.01
CA PHE A 112 5.04 2.51 -19.91
C PHE A 112 5.30 4.02 -19.94
N CYS A 113 5.60 4.63 -18.78
CA CYS A 113 5.76 6.07 -18.63
C CYS A 113 7.18 6.57 -18.91
N LYS A 114 8.17 5.67 -19.02
CA LYS A 114 9.55 6.02 -19.38
C LYS A 114 9.56 6.85 -20.68
N PRO A 115 10.20 8.04 -20.68
CA PRO A 115 10.32 8.87 -21.86
C PRO A 115 11.31 8.21 -22.83
N GLU A 116 10.79 7.27 -23.59
CA GLU A 116 11.56 6.58 -24.61
C GLU A 116 11.59 7.48 -25.86
N LYS A 117 12.79 7.77 -26.40
CA LYS A 117 13.07 8.65 -27.56
C LYS A 117 12.46 8.17 -28.91
N TRP A 118 11.43 7.35 -28.88
CA TRP A 118 10.98 6.62 -30.06
C TRP A 118 10.00 7.45 -30.88
N THR A 119 10.47 7.80 -32.06
CA THR A 119 9.81 8.59 -33.07
C THR A 119 8.77 7.73 -33.81
N GLY A 120 7.51 7.76 -33.36
CA GLY A 120 6.40 7.26 -34.18
C GLY A 120 5.09 7.00 -33.44
N LYS A 121 3.99 7.63 -33.89
CA LYS A 121 2.63 7.37 -33.38
C LYS A 121 2.23 5.89 -33.49
N ALA A 122 2.65 5.21 -34.57
CA ALA A 122 2.35 3.79 -34.80
C ALA A 122 3.06 2.85 -33.81
N LEU A 123 4.35 3.11 -33.51
CA LEU A 123 5.09 2.31 -32.53
C LEU A 123 4.52 2.50 -31.11
N ARG A 124 4.12 3.73 -30.77
CA ARG A 124 3.42 4.02 -29.50
C ARG A 124 2.08 3.29 -29.42
N ALA A 125 1.31 3.24 -30.52
CA ALA A 125 0.04 2.54 -30.57
C ALA A 125 0.21 1.01 -30.45
N LEU A 126 1.20 0.45 -31.16
CA LEU A 126 1.52 -0.98 -31.08
C LEU A 126 1.96 -1.38 -29.67
N LYS A 127 2.76 -0.52 -29.02
CA LYS A 127 3.18 -0.66 -27.62
C LYS A 127 1.98 -0.57 -26.68
N ALA A 128 1.10 0.42 -26.85
CA ALA A 128 -0.12 0.54 -26.04
C ALA A 128 -1.00 -0.72 -26.16
N GLN A 129 -1.07 -1.32 -27.35
CA GLN A 129 -1.82 -2.55 -27.58
C GLN A 129 -1.14 -3.79 -26.96
N SER A 130 0.20 -3.85 -26.93
CA SER A 130 0.92 -4.94 -26.25
C SER A 130 0.75 -4.88 -24.73
N TYR A 131 0.84 -3.68 -24.13
CA TYR A 131 0.71 -3.50 -22.69
C TYR A 131 -0.74 -3.50 -22.19
N GLN A 132 -1.73 -3.28 -23.06
CA GLN A 132 -3.14 -3.26 -22.65
C GLN A 132 -3.55 -4.52 -21.88
N ARG A 133 -3.16 -5.70 -22.37
CA ARG A 133 -3.48 -6.97 -21.69
C ARG A 133 -2.79 -7.06 -20.34
N GLU A 134 -1.55 -6.61 -20.24
CA GLU A 134 -0.78 -6.61 -18.99
C GLU A 134 -1.42 -5.69 -17.95
N PHE A 135 -1.86 -4.49 -18.35
CA PHE A 135 -2.57 -3.57 -17.46
C PHE A 135 -3.90 -4.14 -16.98
N VAL A 136 -4.69 -4.75 -17.88
CA VAL A 136 -5.98 -5.37 -17.51
C VAL A 136 -5.78 -6.53 -16.55
N ASN A 137 -4.80 -7.41 -16.83
CA ASN A 137 -4.48 -8.53 -15.93
C ASN A 137 -3.99 -8.03 -14.57
N CYS A 138 -3.15 -7.00 -14.55
CA CYS A 138 -2.65 -6.40 -13.32
C CYS A 138 -3.79 -5.76 -12.50
N GLU A 139 -4.71 -5.04 -13.14
CA GLU A 139 -5.84 -4.42 -12.47
C GLU A 139 -6.83 -5.45 -11.91
N ALA A 140 -7.14 -6.50 -12.68
CA ALA A 140 -7.96 -7.61 -12.24
C ALA A 140 -7.34 -8.35 -11.04
N TRP A 141 -6.02 -8.58 -11.08
CA TRP A 141 -5.31 -9.23 -9.98
C TRP A 141 -5.31 -8.39 -8.70
N LEU A 142 -5.08 -7.07 -8.83
CA LEU A 142 -5.18 -6.16 -7.69
C LEU A 142 -6.60 -6.09 -7.11
N ALA A 143 -7.63 -6.15 -7.96
CA ALA A 143 -9.03 -6.15 -7.54
C ALA A 143 -9.40 -7.42 -6.76
N GLU A 144 -8.90 -8.58 -7.20
CA GLU A 144 -9.10 -9.85 -6.51
C GLU A 144 -8.43 -9.82 -5.12
N LEU A 145 -7.19 -9.36 -5.04
CA LEU A 145 -6.47 -9.24 -3.77
C LEU A 145 -7.11 -8.24 -2.80
N GLU A 146 -7.63 -7.11 -3.30
CA GLU A 146 -8.41 -6.16 -2.51
C GLU A 146 -9.66 -6.81 -1.93
N THR A 147 -10.39 -7.57 -2.75
CA THR A 147 -11.60 -8.28 -2.34
C THR A 147 -11.28 -9.36 -1.30
N ARG A 148 -10.19 -10.11 -1.51
CA ARG A 148 -9.74 -11.17 -0.60
C ARG A 148 -9.34 -10.59 0.76
N LEU A 149 -8.59 -9.48 0.76
CA LEU A 149 -8.23 -8.75 1.97
C LEU A 149 -9.49 -8.28 2.72
N ALA A 150 -10.45 -7.66 2.03
CA ALA A 150 -11.69 -7.20 2.65
C ALA A 150 -12.51 -8.36 3.26
N ARG A 151 -12.57 -9.52 2.59
CA ARG A 151 -13.23 -10.72 3.10
C ARG A 151 -12.56 -11.27 4.36
N ILE A 152 -11.23 -11.38 4.35
CA ILE A 152 -10.47 -11.84 5.53
C ILE A 152 -10.77 -10.94 6.73
N ILE A 153 -10.77 -9.63 6.52
CA ILE A 153 -11.03 -8.67 7.60
C ILE A 153 -12.48 -8.77 8.09
N LEU A 154 -13.45 -8.83 7.18
CA LEU A 154 -14.87 -8.93 7.53
C LEU A 154 -15.20 -10.22 8.28
N LEU A 155 -14.66 -11.37 7.83
CA LEU A 155 -14.86 -12.65 8.51
C LEU A 155 -14.38 -12.61 9.95
N LYS A 156 -13.23 -11.99 10.21
CA LYS A 156 -12.73 -11.90 11.57
C LYS A 156 -13.49 -10.92 12.43
N PHE A 157 -13.93 -9.80 11.85
CA PHE A 157 -14.81 -8.87 12.55
C PHE A 157 -16.10 -9.56 13.02
N LEU A 158 -16.67 -10.45 12.18
CA LEU A 158 -17.83 -11.25 12.56
C LEU A 158 -17.52 -12.27 13.66
N LEU A 159 -16.38 -12.97 13.57
CA LEU A 159 -15.94 -13.94 14.58
C LEU A 159 -15.69 -13.28 15.94
N GLU A 160 -15.06 -12.11 15.97
CA GLU A 160 -14.85 -11.37 17.22
C GLU A 160 -16.17 -10.94 17.86
N LYS A 161 -17.12 -10.46 17.04
CA LYS A 161 -18.43 -10.07 17.53
C LYS A 161 -19.18 -11.24 18.16
N GLU A 162 -19.14 -12.41 17.52
CA GLU A 162 -19.78 -13.62 18.05
C GLU A 162 -19.17 -14.06 19.40
N GLN A 163 -17.83 -13.96 19.55
CA GLN A 163 -17.17 -14.26 20.82
C GLN A 163 -17.56 -13.30 21.95
N ILE A 164 -17.68 -12.00 21.64
CA ILE A 164 -18.12 -10.99 22.61
C ILE A 164 -19.57 -11.25 23.04
N ASP A 165 -20.46 -11.54 22.09
CA ASP A 165 -21.87 -11.81 22.36
C ASP A 165 -22.05 -13.10 23.21
N GLN A 166 -21.22 -14.12 23.00
CA GLN A 166 -21.21 -15.35 23.80
C GLN A 166 -20.66 -15.15 25.22
N ALA A 167 -19.54 -14.44 25.37
CA ALA A 167 -18.95 -14.15 26.68
C ALA A 167 -19.89 -13.29 27.56
N SER A 168 -20.65 -12.38 26.94
CA SER A 168 -21.64 -11.55 27.64
C SER A 168 -22.86 -12.32 28.13
N HIS A 169 -23.12 -13.51 27.57
CA HIS A 169 -24.25 -14.37 27.95
C HIS A 169 -23.88 -15.43 29.01
N GLU A 170 -22.60 -15.75 29.20
CA GLU A 170 -22.14 -16.67 30.26
C GLU A 170 -21.92 -15.98 31.62
N GLU A 171 -21.89 -14.64 31.68
CA GLU A 171 -21.76 -13.86 32.92
C GLU A 171 -23.11 -13.50 33.61
N ILE A 172 -24.25 -14.07 33.16
CA ILE A 172 -25.59 -13.90 33.76
C ILE A 172 -26.11 -15.23 34.29
#